data_AF-A0A7S3X560-F1
#
_entry.id   AF-A0A7S3X560-F1
#
_cell.length_a   1.000
_cell.length_b   1.000
_cell.length_c   1.000
_cell.angle_alpha   90.00
_cell.angle_beta   90.00
_cell.angle_gamma   90.00
#
_symmetry.space_group_name_H-M   'P 1'
#
loop_
_entity.id
_entity.type
_entity.pdbx_description
1 polymer ?
#
loop_
_entity_poly.entity_id
_entity_poly.type
_entity_poly.pdbx_seq_one_letter_code
_entity_poly.pdbx_strand_id
1 'polypeptide(L)'
;GEDGKPASDAASLTRLRLRGSLFAVAEEPRPGPPPLGSALATQHSAALRSFVLLTSEGVQRVLKRRPLDPLLAAASPRSAAAQQLGLPSPANDFFSFYGADEACSMCLLAVLSPGADQPTAGVLAGWAQHHGGVVAGAAP
;
A
#
# COMPACT_ATOMS: atom_id res chain seq x y z
N GLY A 1 -11.78 -19.31 25.53
CA GLY A 1 -12.39 -18.88 24.27
C GLY A 1 -12.06 -17.43 24.09
N GLU A 2 -10.84 -17.14 23.68
CA GLU A 2 -10.33 -15.80 23.44
C GLU A 2 -9.36 -15.94 22.28
N ASP A 3 -9.87 -15.81 21.06
CA ASP A 3 -9.05 -15.84 19.85
C ASP A 3 -9.02 -14.45 19.23
N GLY A 4 -7.93 -13.75 19.53
CA GLY A 4 -7.12 -13.08 18.52
C GLY A 4 -7.83 -12.06 17.65
N LYS A 5 -8.23 -10.93 18.23
CA LYS A 5 -8.37 -9.70 17.44
C LYS A 5 -6.95 -9.27 17.01
N PRO A 6 -6.61 -9.23 15.71
CA PRO A 6 -5.28 -8.78 15.30
C PRO A 6 -5.10 -7.33 15.75
N ALA A 7 -3.93 -7.05 16.34
CA ALA A 7 -3.56 -5.77 16.91
C ALA A 7 -3.74 -4.65 15.88
N SER A 8 -4.77 -3.83 16.10
CA SER A 8 -5.25 -2.77 15.21
C SER A 8 -4.37 -1.50 15.22
N ASP A 9 -3.11 -1.58 15.65
CA ASP A 9 -2.26 -0.39 15.87
C ASP A 9 -0.78 -0.60 15.47
N ALA A 10 -0.52 -1.36 14.41
CA ALA A 10 0.81 -1.40 13.81
C ALA A 10 1.09 -0.07 13.07
N ALA A 11 1.55 0.96 13.81
CA ALA A 11 2.00 2.20 13.22
C ALA A 11 3.22 1.94 12.32
N SER A 12 3.05 2.07 11.00
CA SER A 12 4.18 2.02 10.07
C SER A 12 4.98 3.32 10.19
N LEU A 13 6.23 3.20 10.62
CA LEU A 13 7.17 4.32 10.68
C LEU A 13 8.02 4.36 9.41
N THR A 14 8.15 5.54 8.80
CA THR A 14 9.04 5.78 7.67
C THR A 14 9.85 7.04 7.92
N ARG A 15 11.16 6.97 7.68
CA ARG A 15 12.04 8.12 7.73
C ARG A 15 12.01 8.86 6.39
N LEU A 16 11.51 10.08 6.41
CA LEU A 16 11.52 10.97 5.25
C LEU A 16 12.87 11.69 5.17
N ARG A 17 13.51 11.66 4.00
CA ARG A 17 14.70 12.47 3.72
C ARG A 17 14.25 13.83 3.23
N LEU A 18 14.49 14.86 4.02
CA LEU A 18 14.17 16.25 3.70
C LEU A 18 15.43 16.99 3.24
N ARG A 19 15.24 17.97 2.37
CA ARG A 19 16.29 18.96 2.05
C ARG A 19 16.21 20.14 3.04
N GLY A 20 17.32 20.41 3.72
CA GLY A 20 17.41 21.49 4.68
C GLY A 20 16.78 21.19 6.05
N SER A 21 16.74 22.22 6.90
CA SER A 21 16.16 22.16 8.24
C SER A 21 14.64 22.34 8.18
N LEU A 22 13.89 21.55 8.95
CA LEU A 22 12.43 21.63 9.02
C LEU A 22 11.98 22.72 10.01
N PHE A 23 11.14 23.64 9.55
CA PHE A 23 10.56 24.70 10.39
C PHE A 23 9.12 24.39 10.82
N ALA A 24 8.29 23.89 9.90
CA ALA A 24 6.88 23.62 10.18
C ALA A 24 6.32 22.50 9.27
N VAL A 25 5.26 21.86 9.75
CA VAL A 25 4.48 20.85 9.01
C VAL A 25 3.00 21.15 9.17
N ALA A 26 2.25 21.09 8.07
CA ALA A 26 0.80 21.20 8.06
C ALA A 26 0.17 20.19 7.10
N GLU A 27 -1.03 19.70 7.41
CA GLU A 27 -1.85 18.97 6.44
C GLU A 27 -2.53 19.98 5.51
N GLU A 28 -2.48 19.76 4.19
CA GLU A 28 -3.19 20.62 3.25
C GLU A 28 -4.71 20.38 3.35
N PRO A 29 -5.52 21.45 3.24
CA PRO A 29 -6.97 21.31 3.23
C PRO A 29 -7.41 20.43 2.06
N ARG A 30 -8.25 19.44 2.33
CA ARG A 30 -8.89 18.64 1.28
C ARG A 30 -10.30 19.17 1.01
N PRO A 31 -10.74 19.20 -0.26
CA PRO A 31 -12.12 19.49 -0.57
C PRO A 31 -13.01 18.35 -0.07
N GLY A 32 -14.05 18.71 0.70
CA GLY A 32 -15.03 17.78 1.24
C GLY A 32 -14.73 17.25 2.66
N PRO A 33 -15.70 16.58 3.29
CA PRO A 33 -15.51 15.99 4.61
C PRO A 33 -14.45 14.89 4.58
N PRO A 34 -13.74 14.66 5.70
CA PRO A 34 -12.83 13.52 5.79
C PRO A 34 -13.62 12.22 5.53
N PRO A 35 -13.04 11.28 4.76
CA PRO A 35 -13.71 10.02 4.48
C PRO A 35 -13.99 9.29 5.80
N LEU A 36 -15.25 8.88 5.97
CA LEU A 36 -15.66 8.02 7.07
C LEU A 36 -15.31 6.56 6.71
N GLY A 37 -14.60 5.87 7.59
CA GLY A 37 -14.24 4.45 7.40
C GLY A 37 -12.74 4.20 7.33
N SER A 38 -12.39 2.94 7.09
CA SER A 38 -10.99 2.49 7.06
C SER A 38 -10.28 3.00 5.80
N ALA A 39 -8.97 3.23 5.92
CA ALA A 39 -8.15 3.63 4.76
C ALA A 39 -8.19 2.59 3.63
N LEU A 40 -8.40 1.32 3.95
CA LEU A 40 -8.59 0.24 2.98
C LEU A 40 -9.87 0.39 2.16
N ALA A 41 -10.98 0.74 2.81
CA ALA A 41 -12.26 0.90 2.14
C ALA A 41 -12.27 2.13 1.23
N THR A 42 -11.63 3.23 1.63
CA THR A 42 -11.76 4.52 0.93
C THR A 42 -10.61 4.82 -0.04
N GLN A 43 -9.61 3.95 -0.16
CA GLN A 43 -8.39 4.21 -0.94
C GLN A 43 -8.59 4.47 -2.43
N HIS A 44 -9.70 4.01 -3.01
CA HIS A 44 -9.99 4.13 -4.44
C HIS A 44 -10.75 5.41 -4.80
N SER A 45 -11.39 6.06 -3.83
CA SER A 45 -12.30 7.20 -4.05
C SER A 45 -11.93 8.44 -3.26
N ALA A 46 -11.26 8.32 -2.12
CA ALA A 46 -10.87 9.46 -1.30
C ALA A 46 -9.64 10.19 -1.85
N ALA A 47 -9.68 11.52 -1.82
CA ALA A 47 -8.50 12.34 -2.10
C ALA A 47 -7.38 12.03 -1.10
N LEU A 48 -6.16 11.85 -1.64
CA LEU A 48 -4.96 11.57 -0.85
C LEU A 48 -4.70 12.70 0.14
N ARG A 49 -4.26 12.34 1.34
CA ARG A 49 -3.79 13.32 2.33
C ARG A 49 -2.43 13.82 1.87
N SER A 50 -2.29 15.14 1.73
CA SER A 50 -1.03 15.80 1.45
C SER A 50 -0.61 16.65 2.65
N PHE A 51 0.70 16.73 2.86
CA PHE A 51 1.33 17.51 3.90
C PHE A 51 2.33 18.46 3.27
N VAL A 52 2.33 19.71 3.74
CA VAL A 52 3.29 20.73 3.36
C VAL A 52 4.31 20.85 4.48
N LEU A 53 5.58 20.81 4.09
CA LEU A 53 6.73 20.94 4.95
C LEU A 53 7.47 22.20 4.55
N LEU A 54 7.56 23.15 5.48
CA LEU A 54 8.36 24.35 5.32
C LEU A 54 9.79 24.04 5.78
N THR A 55 10.75 24.06 4.86
CA THR A 55 12.16 23.84 5.15
C THR A 55 13.01 25.06 4.79
N SER A 56 14.28 25.05 5.22
CA SER A 56 15.25 26.10 4.85
C SER A 56 15.52 26.20 3.34
N GLU A 57 15.18 25.15 2.58
CA GLU A 57 15.35 25.07 1.13
C GLU A 57 14.05 25.39 0.36
N GLY A 58 12.98 25.72 1.08
CA GLY A 58 11.67 26.04 0.50
C GLY A 58 10.56 25.10 0.96
N VAL A 59 9.53 24.98 0.12
CA VAL A 59 8.33 24.20 0.43
C VAL A 59 8.42 22.82 -0.22
N GLN A 60 8.31 21.77 0.61
CA GLN A 60 8.23 20.38 0.17
C GLN A 60 6.82 19.84 0.43
N ARG A 61 6.36 18.94 -0.46
CA ARG A 61 5.06 18.27 -0.32
C ARG A 61 5.27 16.77 -0.15
N VAL A 62 4.56 16.20 0.82
CA VAL A 62 4.56 14.76 1.09
C VAL A 62 3.14 14.24 0.96
N LEU A 63 2.97 13.17 0.20
CA LEU A 63 1.69 12.50 -0.01
C LEU A 63 1.63 11.24 0.85
N LYS A 64 0.52 11.05 1.56
CA LYS A 64 0.23 9.80 2.25
C LYS A 64 -0.02 8.72 1.20
N ARG A 65 0.77 7.64 1.25
CA ARG A 65 0.57 6.45 0.42
C ARG A 65 -0.75 5.76 0.77
N ARG A 66 -1.44 5.25 -0.25
CA ARG A 66 -2.58 4.35 -0.12
C ARG A 66 -2.12 2.95 0.30
N PRO A 67 -3.00 2.14 0.90
CA PRO A 67 -2.73 0.72 1.13
C PRO A 67 -2.33 -0.05 -0.14
N LEU A 68 -2.84 0.36 -1.30
CA LEU A 68 -2.49 -0.19 -2.61
C LEU A 68 -1.07 0.18 -3.10
N ASP A 69 -0.53 1.34 -2.70
CA ASP A 69 0.71 1.86 -3.30
C ASP A 69 1.96 0.98 -3.02
N PRO A 70 2.10 0.32 -1.85
CA PRO A 70 3.14 -0.70 -1.63
C PRO A 70 3.05 -1.87 -2.62
N LEU A 71 1.85 -2.36 -2.92
CA LEU A 71 1.64 -3.46 -3.86
C LEU A 71 2.07 -3.06 -5.28
N LEU A 72 1.69 -1.86 -5.72
CA LEU A 72 2.10 -1.33 -7.03
C LEU A 72 3.62 -1.13 -7.12
N ALA A 73 4.25 -0.64 -6.05
CA ALA A 73 5.70 -0.51 -6.01
C ALA A 73 6.40 -1.89 -6.04
N ALA A 74 5.83 -2.88 -5.35
CA ALA A 74 6.30 -4.25 -5.33
C ALA A 74 6.18 -4.92 -6.71
N ALA A 75 5.09 -4.66 -7.44
CA ALA A 75 4.86 -5.23 -8.76
C ALA A 75 5.61 -4.51 -9.90
N SER A 76 6.30 -3.39 -9.58
CA SER A 76 7.05 -2.62 -10.58
C SER A 76 8.20 -3.43 -11.19
N PRO A 77 8.61 -3.14 -12.45
CA PRO A 77 9.71 -3.83 -13.12
C PRO A 77 11.04 -3.79 -12.34
N ARG A 78 11.27 -2.71 -11.58
CA ARG A 78 12.46 -2.55 -10.72
C ARG A 78 12.49 -3.57 -9.59
N SER A 79 11.32 -3.88 -9.03
CA SER A 79 11.17 -4.88 -7.99
C SER A 79 11.26 -6.30 -8.56
N ALA A 80 10.77 -6.53 -9.79
CA ALA A 80 10.96 -7.80 -10.49
C ALA A 80 12.46 -8.11 -10.72
N ALA A 81 13.26 -7.12 -11.11
CA ALA A 81 14.71 -7.28 -11.22
C ALA A 81 15.38 -7.61 -9.88
N ALA A 82 14.87 -7.07 -8.77
CA ALA A 82 15.35 -7.39 -7.42
C ALA A 82 15.04 -8.85 -7.01
N GLN A 83 13.88 -9.38 -7.41
CA GLN A 83 13.52 -10.79 -7.18
C GLN A 83 14.39 -11.77 -7.96
N GLN A 84 14.80 -11.40 -9.17
CA GLN A 84 15.75 -12.21 -9.97
C GLN A 84 17.12 -12.36 -9.29
N LEU A 85 17.46 -11.46 -8.37
CA LEU A 85 18.67 -11.52 -7.53
C LEU A 85 18.47 -12.32 -6.23
N GLY A 86 17.32 -13.01 -6.08
CA GLY A 86 17.03 -13.85 -4.92
C GLY A 86 16.62 -13.10 -3.66
N LEU A 87 16.27 -11.81 -3.76
CA LEU A 87 15.74 -11.05 -2.63
C LEU A 87 14.30 -11.50 -2.30
N PRO A 88 13.89 -11.50 -1.02
CA PRO A 88 12.56 -11.96 -0.61
C PRO A 88 11.46 -11.18 -1.32
N SER A 89 10.40 -11.90 -1.73
CA SER A 89 9.27 -11.28 -2.41
C SER A 89 8.49 -10.38 -1.44
N PRO A 90 8.33 -9.08 -1.74
CA PRO A 90 7.51 -8.17 -0.94
C PRO A 90 6.02 -8.57 -0.90
N ALA A 91 5.59 -9.52 -1.74
CA ALA A 91 4.23 -10.04 -1.72
C ALA A 91 3.92 -10.80 -0.42
N ASN A 92 4.86 -11.58 0.13
CA ASN A 92 4.63 -12.35 1.36
C ASN A 92 4.27 -11.45 2.53
N ASP A 93 5.05 -10.39 2.73
CA ASP A 93 4.82 -9.42 3.80
C ASP A 93 3.50 -8.68 3.62
N PHE A 94 3.15 -8.36 2.36
CA PHE A 94 1.90 -7.69 2.02
C PHE A 94 0.67 -8.54 2.33
N PHE A 95 0.65 -9.79 1.88
CA PHE A 95 -0.45 -10.73 2.14
C PHE A 95 -0.54 -11.10 3.63
N SER A 96 0.60 -11.20 4.32
CA SER A 96 0.62 -11.44 5.77
C SER A 96 0.08 -10.25 6.58
N PHE A 97 0.35 -9.03 6.13
CA PHE A 97 -0.12 -7.81 6.80
C PHE A 97 -1.61 -7.56 6.59
N TYR A 98 -2.11 -7.71 5.36
CA TYR A 98 -3.49 -7.36 5.01
C TYR A 98 -4.47 -8.52 5.10
N GLY A 99 -4.02 -9.77 5.02
CA GLY A 99 -4.89 -10.93 4.83
C GLY A 99 -5.11 -11.24 3.35
N ALA A 100 -5.45 -12.50 3.06
CA ALA A 100 -5.56 -13.00 1.69
C ALA A 100 -6.69 -12.30 0.91
N ASP A 101 -7.84 -12.07 1.52
CA ASP A 101 -9.01 -11.50 0.87
C ASP A 101 -8.80 -10.03 0.48
N GLU A 102 -8.31 -9.22 1.41
CA GLU A 102 -7.99 -7.81 1.19
C GLU A 102 -6.85 -7.64 0.18
N ALA A 103 -5.81 -8.48 0.29
CA ALA A 103 -4.68 -8.43 -0.63
C ALA A 103 -5.08 -8.84 -2.05
N CYS A 104 -5.88 -9.89 -2.23
CA CYS A 104 -6.44 -10.28 -3.52
C CYS A 104 -7.34 -9.19 -4.12
N SER A 105 -8.18 -8.57 -3.29
CA SER A 105 -9.02 -7.43 -3.70
C SER A 105 -8.17 -6.25 -4.16
N MET A 106 -7.05 -5.97 -3.49
CA MET A 106 -6.10 -4.95 -3.91
C MET A 106 -5.34 -5.33 -5.19
N CYS A 107 -4.98 -6.60 -5.40
CA CYS A 107 -4.44 -7.07 -6.69
C CYS A 107 -5.42 -6.79 -7.83
N LEU A 108 -6.70 -7.11 -7.64
CA LEU A 108 -7.75 -6.82 -8.63
C LEU A 108 -7.88 -5.31 -8.89
N LEU A 109 -7.93 -4.50 -7.84
CA LEU A 109 -8.00 -3.04 -7.95
C LEU A 109 -6.79 -2.45 -8.71
N ALA A 110 -5.59 -2.97 -8.46
CA ALA A 110 -4.38 -2.56 -9.16
C ALA A 110 -4.46 -2.86 -10.67
N VAL A 111 -4.93 -4.06 -11.05
CA VAL A 111 -5.08 -4.43 -12.47
C VAL A 111 -6.12 -3.56 -13.18
N LEU A 112 -7.19 -3.19 -12.49
CA LEU A 112 -8.25 -2.33 -13.03
C LEU A 112 -7.88 -0.83 -13.03
N SER A 113 -6.74 -0.46 -12.44
CA SER A 113 -6.34 0.95 -12.36
C SER A 113 -5.82 1.48 -13.70
N PRO A 114 -6.12 2.75 -14.06
CA PRO A 114 -5.58 3.36 -15.27
C PRO A 114 -4.05 3.33 -15.29
N GLY A 115 -3.45 2.82 -16.36
CA GLY A 115 -1.99 2.72 -16.51
C GLY A 115 -1.39 1.41 -16.02
N ALA A 116 -2.19 0.43 -15.61
CA ALA A 116 -1.70 -0.94 -15.40
C ALA A 116 -1.24 -1.55 -16.74
N ASP A 117 0.01 -2.01 -16.78
CA ASP A 117 0.57 -2.73 -17.93
C ASP A 117 0.41 -4.24 -17.77
N GLN A 118 0.35 -4.95 -18.89
CA GLN A 118 0.25 -6.42 -18.96
C GLN A 118 1.25 -7.17 -18.04
N PRO A 119 2.54 -6.79 -17.96
CA PRO A 119 3.48 -7.51 -17.09
C PRO A 119 3.16 -7.33 -15.60
N THR A 120 2.79 -6.13 -15.15
CA THR A 120 2.34 -5.90 -13.77
C THR A 120 1.09 -6.72 -13.46
N ALA A 121 0.14 -6.80 -14.40
CA ALA A 121 -1.07 -7.60 -14.23
C ALA A 121 -0.76 -9.11 -14.08
N GLY A 122 0.18 -9.65 -14.86
CA GLY A 122 0.62 -11.03 -14.75
C GLY A 122 1.26 -11.34 -13.40
N VAL A 123 2.11 -10.45 -12.89
CA VAL A 123 2.74 -10.58 -11.57
C VAL A 123 1.69 -10.59 -10.45
N LEU A 124 0.76 -9.64 -10.49
CA LEU A 124 -0.31 -9.52 -9.49
C LEU A 124 -1.25 -10.73 -9.49
N ALA A 125 -1.60 -11.24 -10.68
CA ALA A 125 -2.40 -12.46 -10.82
C ALA A 125 -1.67 -13.69 -10.27
N GLY A 126 -0.38 -13.82 -10.56
CA GLY A 126 0.46 -14.89 -10.00
C GLY A 126 0.54 -14.86 -8.48
N TRP A 127 0.71 -13.68 -7.88
CA TRP A 127 0.69 -13.51 -6.43
C TRP A 127 -0.67 -13.85 -5.82
N ALA A 128 -1.76 -13.37 -6.40
CA ALA A 128 -3.11 -13.66 -5.93
C ALA A 128 -3.41 -15.18 -6.01
N GLN A 129 -2.99 -15.87 -7.07
CA GLN A 129 -3.14 -17.31 -7.18
C GLN A 129 -2.32 -18.07 -6.13
N HIS A 130 -1.07 -17.66 -5.92
CA HIS A 130 -0.15 -18.34 -5.00
C HIS A 130 -0.55 -18.14 -3.52
N HIS A 131 -0.96 -16.92 -3.14
CA HIS A 131 -1.28 -16.58 -1.74
C HIS A 131 -2.77 -16.66 -1.40
N GLY A 132 -3.66 -16.44 -2.37
CA GLY A 132 -5.11 -16.52 -2.17
C GLY A 132 -5.67 -17.95 -2.21
N GLY A 133 -4.93 -18.90 -2.80
CA GLY A 133 -5.37 -20.28 -2.99
C GLY A 133 -5.41 -21.17 -1.74
N VAL A 134 -5.07 -20.67 -0.55
CA VAL A 134 -4.94 -21.50 0.68
C VAL A 134 -6.29 -21.85 1.32
N VAL A 135 -7.43 -21.33 0.84
CA VAL A 135 -8.74 -21.51 1.51
C VAL A 135 -9.62 -22.62 0.90
N ALA A 136 -9.23 -23.27 -0.19
CA ALA A 136 -10.08 -24.28 -0.85
C ALA A 136 -9.81 -25.75 -0.43
N GLY A 137 -9.39 -26.01 0.82
CA GLY A 137 -8.96 -27.37 1.21
C GLY A 137 -9.09 -27.79 2.67
N ALA A 138 -9.88 -27.11 3.50
CA ALA A 138 -10.14 -27.58 4.87
C ALA A 138 -11.56 -27.19 5.33
N ALA A 139 -12.54 -27.99 4.91
CA ALA A 139 -13.74 -28.20 5.69
C ALA A 139 -13.70 -29.68 6.16
N PRO A 140 -13.84 -29.97 7.47
CA PRO A 140 -13.90 -31.33 7.98
C PRO A 140 -15.15 -32.09 7.52
#